data_AF-A0A9D2QTF5-F1
#
_entry.id   AF-A0A9D2QTF5-F1
#
_cell.length_a   1.000
_cell.length_b   1.000
_cell.length_c   1.000
_cell.angle_alpha   90.00
_cell.angle_beta   90.00
_cell.angle_gamma   90.00
#
_symmetry.space_group_name_H-M   'P 1'
#
loop_
_entity.id
_entity.type
_entity.pdbx_description
1 polymer ?
#
loop_
_entity_poly.entity_id
_entity_poly.type
_entity_poly.pdbx_seq_one_letter_code
_entity_poly.pdbx_strand_id
1 'polypeptide(L)'
;MSRKKLAVIMILGICVLAAAAYGIYRWIVNDQMSEETQKRESWAVETGELLEKDRDTRVNIYESATASDIEIYQIQPAEVEKDNFTYYNMNVQNRLEESLETLKAEGGYTLENPLAVWNPYGTGTNGLYLYFETEDPSQEVHYTVHTENQEIQDFQAQANAGDTARKEFLVIGLVPGETCQVTVSLTDGQGETVQETTFETEVPQAASGYDTTL
;
A
#
# COMPACT_ATOMS: atom_id res chain seq x y z
N MET A 1 66.10 17.92 -18.59
CA MET A 1 65.21 17.93 -17.39
C MET A 1 65.76 16.91 -16.39
N SER A 2 65.95 17.25 -15.10
CA SER A 2 66.51 16.28 -14.16
C SER A 2 65.52 15.15 -13.89
N ARG A 3 66.00 13.92 -13.68
CA ARG A 3 65.15 12.73 -13.41
C ARG A 3 64.12 12.97 -12.29
N LYS A 4 64.48 13.81 -11.30
CA LYS A 4 63.60 14.23 -10.20
C LYS A 4 62.42 15.11 -10.69
N LYS A 5 62.65 16.06 -11.58
CA LYS A 5 61.59 16.92 -12.15
C LYS A 5 60.64 16.12 -13.04
N LEU A 6 61.15 15.13 -13.77
CA LEU A 6 60.35 14.27 -14.65
C LEU A 6 59.47 13.30 -13.83
N ALA A 7 59.99 12.79 -12.71
CA ALA A 7 59.21 11.98 -11.77
C ALA A 7 58.08 12.76 -11.10
N VAL A 8 58.32 14.02 -10.70
CA VAL A 8 57.28 14.89 -10.10
C VAL A 8 56.15 15.17 -11.09
N ILE A 9 56.46 15.42 -12.36
CA ILE A 9 55.45 15.66 -13.40
C ILE A 9 54.61 14.40 -13.66
N MET A 10 55.22 13.21 -13.67
CA MET A 10 54.47 11.95 -13.83
C MET A 10 53.54 11.69 -12.65
N ILE A 11 53.98 11.93 -11.41
CA ILE A 11 53.13 11.78 -10.22
C ILE A 11 51.95 12.74 -10.27
N LEU A 12 52.18 14.01 -10.63
CA LEU A 12 51.12 15.00 -10.81
C LEU A 12 50.11 14.57 -11.89
N GLY A 13 50.59 14.03 -13.02
CA GLY A 13 49.72 13.50 -14.06
C GLY A 13 48.84 12.34 -13.59
N ILE A 14 49.41 11.40 -12.82
CA ILE A 14 48.66 10.29 -12.23
C ILE A 14 47.61 10.79 -11.23
N CYS A 15 47.94 11.77 -10.39
CA CYS A 15 46.98 12.36 -9.46
C CYS A 15 45.80 13.05 -10.18
N VAL A 16 46.07 13.75 -11.28
CA VAL A 16 45.01 14.39 -12.09
C VAL A 16 44.11 13.34 -12.74
N LEU A 17 44.70 12.26 -13.27
CA LEU A 17 43.92 11.15 -13.84
C LEU A 17 43.07 10.44 -12.79
N ALA A 18 43.59 10.23 -11.58
CA ALA A 18 42.84 9.64 -10.49
C ALA A 18 41.67 10.52 -10.03
N ALA A 19 41.87 11.84 -9.96
CA ALA A 19 40.82 12.80 -9.63
C ALA A 19 39.73 12.84 -10.71
N ALA A 20 40.10 12.81 -11.99
CA ALA A 20 39.16 12.73 -13.10
C ALA A 20 38.35 11.44 -13.07
N ALA A 21 39.01 10.29 -12.85
CA ALA A 21 38.34 8.99 -12.72
C ALA A 21 37.36 8.97 -11.52
N TYR A 22 37.74 9.56 -10.38
CA TYR A 22 36.86 9.70 -9.22
C TYR A 22 35.66 10.60 -9.51
N GLY A 23 35.85 11.71 -10.22
CA GLY A 23 34.76 12.60 -10.64
C GLY A 23 33.77 11.91 -11.58
N ILE A 24 34.25 11.15 -12.56
CA ILE A 24 33.42 10.36 -13.47
C ILE A 24 32.68 9.26 -12.72
N TYR A 25 33.35 8.53 -11.83
CA TYR A 25 32.73 7.53 -10.97
C TYR A 25 31.61 8.14 -10.12
N ARG A 26 31.86 9.29 -9.47
CA ARG A 26 30.86 10.01 -8.68
C ARG A 26 29.67 10.47 -9.53
N TRP A 27 29.91 10.91 -10.76
CA TRP A 27 28.85 11.32 -11.67
C TRP A 27 27.97 10.14 -12.08
N ILE A 28 28.57 9.01 -12.51
CA ILE A 28 27.84 7.79 -12.88
C ILE A 28 27.06 7.23 -11.67
N VAL A 29 27.67 7.19 -10.48
CA VAL A 29 26.99 6.73 -9.26
C VAL A 29 25.86 7.68 -8.88
N ASN A 30 26.03 9.00 -8.99
CA ASN A 30 24.94 9.93 -8.69
C ASN A 30 23.78 9.80 -9.70
N ASP A 31 24.07 9.62 -10.98
CA ASP A 31 23.08 9.49 -12.04
C ASP A 31 22.24 8.22 -11.84
N GLN A 32 22.90 7.07 -11.69
CA GLN A 32 22.24 5.78 -11.44
C GLN A 32 21.57 5.71 -10.05
N MET A 33 22.20 6.22 -8.99
CA MET A 33 21.56 6.27 -7.66
C MET A 33 20.46 7.33 -7.59
N SER A 34 20.40 8.31 -8.48
CA SER A 34 19.25 9.22 -8.53
C SER A 34 18.00 8.54 -9.08
N GLU A 35 18.19 7.58 -9.99
CA GLU A 35 17.09 6.74 -10.51
C GLU A 35 16.69 5.65 -9.50
N GLU A 36 17.65 5.01 -8.81
CA GLU A 36 17.36 3.95 -7.82
C GLU A 36 17.05 4.45 -6.40
N THR A 37 17.45 5.68 -6.06
CA THR A 37 17.27 6.31 -4.74
C THR A 37 16.50 7.63 -4.86
N GLN A 38 15.51 7.70 -5.74
CA GLN A 38 14.47 8.71 -5.53
C GLN A 38 13.75 8.36 -4.23
N LYS A 39 14.13 9.01 -3.13
CA LYS A 39 13.25 9.12 -1.98
C LYS A 39 11.94 9.65 -2.53
N ARG A 40 10.88 8.85 -2.42
CA ARG A 40 9.52 9.25 -2.78
C ARG A 40 9.30 10.68 -2.24
N GLU A 41 9.07 11.65 -3.14
CA GLU A 41 9.01 13.07 -2.76
C GLU A 41 7.85 13.34 -1.78
N SER A 42 6.78 12.54 -1.88
CA SER A 42 5.66 12.57 -0.93
C SER A 42 5.00 11.21 -0.82
N TRP A 43 4.59 10.85 0.39
CA TRP A 43 3.76 9.68 0.66
C TRP A 43 2.26 9.95 0.50
N ALA A 44 1.88 11.21 0.27
CA ALA A 44 0.50 11.59 0.10
C ALA A 44 -0.11 10.87 -1.11
N VAL A 45 -1.36 10.48 -0.96
CA VAL A 45 -2.22 9.92 -1.99
C VAL A 45 -3.50 10.75 -2.04
N GLU A 46 -4.22 10.65 -3.14
CA GLU A 46 -5.55 11.24 -3.24
C GLU A 46 -6.47 10.62 -2.17
N THR A 47 -7.22 11.49 -1.50
CA THR A 47 -8.19 11.14 -0.45
C THR A 47 -9.54 11.76 -0.80
N GLY A 48 -10.63 11.15 -0.33
CA GLY A 48 -11.97 11.68 -0.52
C GLY A 48 -12.39 12.69 0.53
N GLU A 49 -13.62 12.59 0.99
CA GLU A 49 -14.17 13.51 1.98
C GLU A 49 -13.56 13.26 3.36
N LEU A 50 -13.06 14.32 4.00
CA LEU A 50 -12.55 14.23 5.37
C LEU A 50 -13.72 14.07 6.35
N LEU A 51 -13.75 12.92 7.04
CA LEU A 51 -14.74 12.62 8.07
C LEU A 51 -14.26 13.11 9.44
N GLU A 52 -13.02 12.77 9.80
CA GLU A 52 -12.48 13.03 11.14
C GLU A 52 -11.00 13.43 11.14
N LYS A 53 -10.64 14.31 12.07
CA LYS A 53 -9.25 14.60 12.45
C LYS A 53 -9.04 14.19 13.90
N ASP A 54 -8.49 13.00 14.11
CA ASP A 54 -8.14 12.56 15.44
C ASP A 54 -6.87 13.31 15.91
N ARG A 55 -6.99 14.03 17.02
CA ARG A 55 -5.89 14.82 17.58
C ARG A 55 -4.93 13.99 18.42
N ASP A 56 -5.39 12.87 18.96
CA ASP A 56 -4.64 12.00 19.85
C ASP A 56 -3.70 11.12 19.03
N THR A 57 -4.23 10.41 18.03
CA THR A 57 -3.42 9.63 17.08
C THR A 57 -2.75 10.51 16.01
N ARG A 58 -3.26 11.73 15.78
CA ARG A 58 -2.87 12.60 14.66
C ARG A 58 -3.01 11.89 13.31
N VAL A 59 -4.06 11.08 13.18
CA VAL A 59 -4.48 10.42 11.94
C VAL A 59 -5.80 11.06 11.52
N ASN A 60 -5.91 11.37 10.23
CA ASN A 60 -7.14 11.84 9.62
C ASN A 60 -7.85 10.64 8.99
N ILE A 61 -9.17 10.59 9.11
CA ILE A 61 -10.04 9.57 8.53
C ILE A 61 -10.85 10.23 7.42
N TYR A 62 -10.87 9.59 6.27
CA TYR A 62 -11.57 10.03 5.07
C TYR A 62 -12.50 8.92 4.59
N GLU A 63 -13.62 9.30 3.99
CA GLU A 63 -14.35 8.44 3.06
C GLU A 63 -13.57 8.41 1.74
N SER A 64 -13.50 7.24 1.10
CA SER A 64 -12.77 7.06 -0.17
C SER A 64 -13.28 8.02 -1.24
N ALA A 65 -12.36 8.56 -2.04
CA ALA A 65 -12.73 9.36 -3.22
C ALA A 65 -13.33 8.53 -4.36
N THR A 66 -13.07 7.22 -4.35
CA THR A 66 -13.47 6.30 -5.42
C THR A 66 -14.88 5.75 -5.19
N ALA A 67 -15.64 5.56 -6.27
CA ALA A 67 -16.98 5.01 -6.15
C ALA A 67 -16.96 3.55 -5.67
N SER A 68 -17.88 3.18 -4.78
CA SER A 68 -18.07 1.80 -4.34
C SER A 68 -19.50 1.56 -3.86
N ASP A 69 -19.95 0.31 -3.90
CA ASP A 69 -21.23 -0.13 -3.34
C ASP A 69 -21.22 -0.16 -1.80
N ILE A 70 -20.04 -0.20 -1.18
CA ILE A 70 -19.85 -0.18 0.27
C ILE A 70 -19.07 1.07 0.71
N GLU A 71 -19.22 1.44 1.97
CA GLU A 71 -18.41 2.52 2.55
C GLU A 71 -16.96 2.05 2.74
N ILE A 72 -16.02 2.76 2.14
CA ILE A 72 -14.58 2.47 2.25
C ILE A 72 -13.87 3.66 2.83
N TYR A 73 -13.10 3.44 3.90
CA TYR A 73 -12.31 4.48 4.54
C TYR A 73 -10.88 4.55 4.00
N GLN A 74 -10.27 5.72 4.16
CA GLN A 74 -8.82 5.92 4.07
C GLN A 74 -8.35 6.56 5.37
N ILE A 75 -7.30 6.01 5.97
CA ILE A 75 -6.65 6.58 7.16
C ILE A 75 -5.26 7.11 6.80
N GLN A 76 -4.99 8.37 7.14
CA GLN A 76 -3.75 9.03 6.74
C GLN A 76 -3.14 9.85 7.88
N PRO A 77 -1.84 9.68 8.20
CA PRO A 77 -1.18 10.51 9.20
C PRO A 77 -1.20 11.97 8.78
N ALA A 78 -1.48 12.89 9.71
CA ALA A 78 -1.62 14.32 9.41
C ALA A 78 -0.32 14.96 8.87
N GLU A 79 0.82 14.31 9.05
CA GLU A 79 2.14 14.72 8.56
C GLU A 79 2.62 14.02 7.28
N VAL A 80 1.74 13.28 6.58
CA VAL A 80 2.11 12.47 5.39
C VAL A 80 2.85 13.25 4.30
N GLU A 81 2.57 14.55 4.17
CA GLU A 81 3.19 15.44 3.17
C GLU A 81 4.58 15.95 3.56
N LYS A 82 5.07 15.66 4.77
CA LYS A 82 6.39 16.15 5.21
C LYS A 82 7.52 15.34 4.58
N ASP A 83 8.57 16.02 4.10
CA ASP A 83 9.75 15.42 3.44
C ASP A 83 10.45 14.29 4.21
N ASN A 84 10.31 14.25 5.54
CA ASN A 84 10.92 13.23 6.40
C ASN A 84 9.94 12.16 6.89
N PHE A 85 8.69 12.19 6.40
CA PHE A 85 7.68 11.20 6.72
C PHE A 85 8.00 9.86 6.03
N THR A 86 7.66 8.77 6.72
CA THR A 86 7.66 7.44 6.14
C THR A 86 6.71 6.55 6.92
N TYR A 87 5.95 5.72 6.20
CA TYR A 87 5.13 4.68 6.82
C TYR A 87 6.00 3.63 7.53
N TYR A 88 7.28 3.45 7.18
CA TYR A 88 8.17 2.48 7.85
C TYR A 88 8.62 2.90 9.27
N ASN A 89 8.08 3.99 9.82
CA ASN A 89 8.32 4.40 11.19
C ASN A 89 7.34 3.70 12.15
N MET A 90 7.86 2.99 13.17
CA MET A 90 7.03 2.26 14.13
C MET A 90 6.00 3.14 14.87
N ASN A 91 6.34 4.39 15.19
CA ASN A 91 5.39 5.31 15.83
C ASN A 91 4.27 5.76 14.87
N VAL A 92 4.52 5.74 13.55
CA VAL A 92 3.48 5.97 12.55
C VAL A 92 2.58 4.74 12.47
N GLN A 93 3.18 3.55 12.37
CA GLN A 93 2.43 2.29 12.30
C GLN A 93 1.54 2.07 13.53
N ASN A 94 2.04 2.32 14.75
CA ASN A 94 1.25 2.18 15.97
C ASN A 94 0.02 3.10 16.03
N ARG A 95 0.10 4.32 15.47
CA ARG A 95 -1.03 5.25 15.46
C ARG A 95 -2.06 4.88 14.39
N LEU A 96 -1.61 4.32 13.28
CA LEU A 96 -2.49 3.76 12.25
C LEU A 96 -3.23 2.53 12.78
N GLU A 97 -2.52 1.65 13.50
CA GLU A 97 -3.11 0.52 14.22
C GLU A 97 -4.18 0.98 15.21
N GLU A 98 -3.87 1.96 16.06
CA GLU A 98 -4.81 2.51 17.04
C GLU A 98 -6.06 3.13 16.38
N SER A 99 -5.88 3.79 15.23
CA SER A 99 -6.99 4.34 14.45
C SER A 99 -7.85 3.23 13.84
N LEU A 100 -7.23 2.18 13.30
CA LEU A 100 -7.92 1.02 12.73
C LEU A 100 -8.71 0.26 13.80
N GLU A 101 -8.13 0.04 14.98
CA GLU A 101 -8.81 -0.59 16.12
C GLU A 101 -9.98 0.28 16.64
N THR A 102 -9.85 1.60 16.56
CA THR A 102 -10.96 2.51 16.89
C THR A 102 -12.12 2.36 15.92
N LEU A 103 -11.85 2.29 14.61
CA LEU A 103 -12.88 2.00 13.59
C LEU A 103 -13.53 0.63 13.85
N LYS A 104 -12.73 -0.42 14.10
CA LYS A 104 -13.27 -1.76 14.44
C LYS A 104 -14.18 -1.73 15.67
N ALA A 105 -13.88 -0.88 16.66
CA ALA A 105 -14.65 -0.75 17.89
C ALA A 105 -16.01 -0.07 17.72
N GLU A 106 -16.27 0.61 16.60
CA GLU A 106 -17.62 1.11 16.28
C GLU A 106 -18.64 -0.04 16.15
N GLY A 107 -18.17 -1.19 15.67
CA GLY A 107 -18.89 -2.47 15.68
C GLY A 107 -20.08 -2.55 14.72
N GLY A 108 -20.73 -3.71 14.71
CA GLY A 108 -21.88 -3.97 13.83
C GLY A 108 -21.52 -4.37 12.39
N TYR A 109 -20.25 -4.65 12.13
CA TYR A 109 -19.77 -5.09 10.82
C TYR A 109 -20.17 -6.55 10.53
N THR A 110 -20.86 -6.76 9.41
CA THR A 110 -21.26 -8.08 8.90
C THR A 110 -20.55 -8.37 7.58
N LEU A 111 -20.71 -9.58 7.03
CA LEU A 111 -20.18 -9.89 5.71
C LEU A 111 -20.70 -8.92 4.64
N GLU A 112 -21.99 -8.57 4.68
CA GLU A 112 -22.64 -7.68 3.71
C GLU A 112 -22.27 -6.21 3.87
N ASN A 113 -21.91 -5.79 5.09
CA ASN A 113 -21.47 -4.43 5.38
C ASN A 113 -20.20 -4.48 6.25
N PRO A 114 -19.05 -4.86 5.67
CA PRO A 114 -17.80 -4.97 6.40
C PRO A 114 -17.21 -3.58 6.65
N LEU A 115 -16.32 -3.48 7.65
CA LEU A 115 -15.38 -2.36 7.69
C LEU A 115 -14.40 -2.54 6.55
N ALA A 116 -14.35 -1.57 5.63
CA ALA A 116 -13.42 -1.58 4.51
C ALA A 116 -12.45 -0.38 4.61
N VAL A 117 -11.15 -0.63 4.48
CA VAL A 117 -10.12 0.42 4.58
C VAL A 117 -9.05 0.24 3.51
N TRP A 118 -8.85 1.25 2.67
CA TRP A 118 -7.77 1.26 1.69
C TRP A 118 -6.41 1.47 2.37
N ASN A 119 -5.48 0.55 2.11
CA ASN A 119 -4.06 0.66 2.48
C ASN A 119 -3.83 1.20 3.91
N PRO A 120 -4.42 0.58 4.96
CA PRO A 120 -4.46 1.16 6.31
C PRO A 120 -3.09 1.47 6.90
N TYR A 121 -2.05 0.76 6.48
CA TYR A 121 -0.67 0.95 6.95
C TYR A 121 0.22 1.76 6.00
N GLY A 122 -0.30 2.17 4.85
CA GLY A 122 0.41 2.97 3.85
C GLY A 122 1.51 2.26 3.07
N THR A 123 1.71 0.95 3.27
CA THR A 123 2.78 0.15 2.67
C THR A 123 2.31 -0.85 1.61
N GLY A 124 1.00 -1.10 1.52
CA GLY A 124 0.37 -1.97 0.52
C GLY A 124 -0.51 -1.15 -0.41
N THR A 125 0.10 -0.47 -1.38
CA THR A 125 -0.63 0.30 -2.40
C THR A 125 -1.71 -0.58 -3.03
N ASN A 126 -2.97 -0.11 -3.05
CA ASN A 126 -4.15 -0.83 -3.57
C ASN A 126 -4.60 -2.09 -2.80
N GLY A 127 -4.06 -2.34 -1.61
CA GLY A 127 -4.64 -3.36 -0.72
C GLY A 127 -5.92 -2.84 -0.07
N LEU A 128 -7.01 -3.59 -0.16
CA LEU A 128 -8.26 -3.30 0.55
C LEU A 128 -8.34 -4.19 1.79
N TYR A 129 -8.27 -3.59 2.98
CA TYR A 129 -8.47 -4.30 4.23
C TYR A 129 -9.96 -4.46 4.48
N LEU A 130 -10.40 -5.67 4.83
CA LEU A 130 -11.77 -5.97 5.23
C LEU A 130 -11.79 -6.53 6.65
N TYR A 131 -12.76 -6.09 7.45
CA TYR A 131 -13.08 -6.64 8.77
C TYR A 131 -14.58 -6.82 8.96
N PHE A 132 -14.99 -7.97 9.48
CA PHE A 132 -16.37 -8.23 9.92
C PHE A 132 -16.40 -9.32 10.99
N GLU A 133 -17.56 -9.50 11.63
CA GLU A 133 -17.80 -10.58 12.59
C GLU A 133 -18.73 -11.65 12.01
N THR A 134 -18.44 -12.92 12.30
CA THR A 134 -19.24 -14.10 11.94
C THR A 134 -19.80 -14.77 13.19
N GLU A 135 -20.92 -15.48 13.05
CA GLU A 135 -21.47 -16.28 14.15
C GLU A 135 -20.65 -17.55 14.41
N ASP A 136 -20.04 -18.11 13.36
CA ASP A 136 -19.23 -19.34 13.44
C ASP A 136 -17.74 -19.01 13.21
N PRO A 137 -16.88 -19.13 14.25
CA PRO A 137 -15.46 -18.85 14.14
C PRO A 137 -14.71 -19.83 13.22
N SER A 138 -15.28 -21.01 12.96
CA SER A 138 -14.65 -22.05 12.14
C SER A 138 -14.79 -21.83 10.64
N GLN A 139 -15.59 -20.85 10.22
CA GLN A 139 -15.76 -20.52 8.81
C GLN A 139 -14.47 -19.97 8.20
N GLU A 140 -14.14 -20.43 7.00
CA GLU A 140 -13.02 -19.93 6.22
C GLU A 140 -13.51 -18.83 5.27
N VAL A 141 -12.66 -17.85 4.98
CA VAL A 141 -12.99 -16.75 4.07
C VAL A 141 -12.30 -16.98 2.73
N HIS A 142 -13.07 -16.96 1.66
CA HIS A 142 -12.60 -16.95 0.29
C HIS A 142 -13.02 -15.66 -0.40
N TYR A 143 -12.24 -15.21 -1.37
CA TYR A 143 -12.65 -14.11 -2.23
C TYR A 143 -12.22 -14.29 -3.67
N THR A 144 -13.00 -13.68 -4.55
CA THR A 144 -12.73 -13.55 -5.99
C THR A 144 -12.70 -12.07 -6.36
N VAL A 145 -11.69 -11.65 -7.11
CA VAL A 145 -11.61 -10.33 -7.74
C VAL A 145 -11.79 -10.51 -9.25
N HIS A 146 -12.80 -9.85 -9.79
CA HIS A 146 -13.15 -9.85 -11.20
C HIS A 146 -13.10 -8.41 -11.75
N THR A 147 -12.71 -8.27 -13.02
CA THR A 147 -12.79 -7.00 -13.76
C THR A 147 -13.56 -7.23 -15.06
N GLU A 148 -14.28 -6.23 -15.54
CA GLU A 148 -14.96 -6.34 -16.85
C GLU A 148 -13.98 -6.52 -18.03
N ASN A 149 -12.71 -6.16 -17.84
CA ASN A 149 -11.66 -6.37 -18.82
C ASN A 149 -11.38 -7.87 -19.00
N GLN A 150 -11.87 -8.44 -20.12
CA GLN A 150 -11.77 -9.86 -20.45
C GLN A 150 -10.33 -10.37 -20.68
N GLU A 151 -9.35 -9.47 -20.80
CA GLU A 151 -7.94 -9.85 -20.91
C GLU A 151 -7.32 -10.17 -19.53
N ILE A 152 -7.96 -9.73 -18.45
CA ILE A 152 -7.54 -9.98 -17.06
C ILE A 152 -8.35 -11.16 -16.51
N GLN A 153 -7.64 -12.17 -16.01
CA GLN A 153 -8.28 -13.34 -15.39
C GLN A 153 -8.69 -13.05 -13.95
N ASP A 154 -9.80 -13.67 -13.53
CA ASP A 154 -10.25 -13.62 -12.14
C ASP A 154 -9.14 -14.09 -11.20
N PHE A 155 -8.91 -13.30 -10.15
CA PHE A 155 -8.04 -13.68 -9.06
C PHE A 155 -8.86 -14.30 -7.94
N GLN A 156 -8.47 -15.49 -7.47
CA GLN A 156 -9.16 -16.20 -6.40
C GLN A 156 -8.18 -16.57 -5.30
N ALA A 157 -8.57 -16.37 -4.04
CA ALA A 157 -7.75 -16.74 -2.90
C ALA A 157 -8.60 -17.14 -1.69
N GLN A 158 -8.03 -18.02 -0.87
CA GLN A 158 -8.43 -18.17 0.52
C GLN A 158 -7.73 -17.09 1.32
N ALA A 159 -8.49 -16.28 2.05
CA ALA A 159 -7.94 -15.25 2.91
C ALA A 159 -7.39 -15.86 4.21
N ASN A 160 -6.27 -15.34 4.68
CA ASN A 160 -5.82 -15.59 6.05
C ASN A 160 -6.57 -14.65 7.00
N ALA A 161 -7.83 -15.01 7.30
CA ALA A 161 -8.76 -14.18 8.05
C ALA A 161 -8.77 -14.45 9.58
N GLY A 162 -7.90 -15.33 10.06
CA GLY A 162 -7.84 -15.75 11.46
C GLY A 162 -8.92 -16.77 11.88
N ASP A 163 -8.65 -17.42 13.02
CA ASP A 163 -9.43 -18.56 13.54
C ASP A 163 -10.49 -18.16 14.57
N THR A 164 -10.93 -16.90 14.54
CA THR A 164 -11.93 -16.36 15.49
C THR A 164 -13.20 -15.93 14.76
N ALA A 165 -14.23 -15.55 15.52
CA ALA A 165 -15.44 -14.94 14.97
C ALA A 165 -15.16 -13.58 14.30
N ARG A 166 -14.04 -12.95 14.64
CA ARG A 166 -13.54 -11.76 13.95
C ARG A 166 -12.74 -12.20 12.74
N LYS A 167 -13.18 -11.78 11.55
CA LYS A 167 -12.51 -12.03 10.28
C LYS A 167 -11.88 -10.75 9.80
N GLU A 168 -10.56 -10.73 9.66
CA GLU A 168 -9.82 -9.59 9.12
C GLU A 168 -8.73 -10.04 8.14
N PHE A 169 -8.68 -9.41 6.97
CA PHE A 169 -7.73 -9.79 5.93
C PHE A 169 -7.55 -8.67 4.91
N LEU A 170 -6.49 -8.81 4.09
CA LEU A 170 -6.25 -7.94 2.95
C LEU A 170 -6.72 -8.62 1.67
N VAL A 171 -7.61 -7.98 0.94
CA VAL A 171 -7.91 -8.31 -0.45
C VAL A 171 -6.75 -7.83 -1.32
N ILE A 172 -6.14 -8.77 -2.03
CA ILE A 172 -5.11 -8.52 -3.05
C ILE A 172 -5.65 -8.91 -4.43
N GLY A 173 -4.92 -8.57 -5.49
CA GLY A 173 -5.35 -8.84 -6.87
C GLY A 173 -6.29 -7.80 -7.46
N LEU A 174 -6.57 -6.71 -6.73
CA LEU A 174 -7.28 -5.53 -7.23
C LEU A 174 -6.42 -4.81 -8.28
N VAL A 175 -7.03 -4.47 -9.41
CA VAL A 175 -6.34 -3.85 -10.54
C VAL A 175 -6.43 -2.32 -10.40
N PRO A 176 -5.31 -1.60 -10.20
CA PRO A 176 -5.37 -0.15 -9.99
C PRO A 176 -5.94 0.59 -11.19
N GLY A 177 -6.87 1.51 -10.94
CA GLY A 177 -7.53 2.31 -11.98
C GLY A 177 -8.71 1.63 -12.69
N GLU A 178 -8.97 0.36 -12.40
CA GLU A 178 -10.13 -0.38 -12.91
C GLU A 178 -11.25 -0.44 -11.87
N THR A 179 -12.47 -0.70 -12.34
CA THR A 179 -13.56 -1.16 -11.46
C THR A 179 -13.40 -2.65 -11.23
N CYS A 180 -13.26 -3.04 -9.97
CA CYS A 180 -13.18 -4.44 -9.55
C CYS A 180 -14.48 -4.84 -8.86
N GLN A 181 -15.02 -6.00 -9.26
CA GLN A 181 -16.06 -6.71 -8.53
C GLN A 181 -15.40 -7.69 -7.58
N VAL A 182 -15.67 -7.55 -6.28
CA VAL A 182 -15.12 -8.39 -5.23
C VAL A 182 -16.24 -9.24 -4.64
N THR A 183 -16.14 -10.55 -4.80
CA THR A 183 -17.03 -11.52 -4.16
C THR A 183 -16.33 -12.14 -2.98
N VAL A 184 -16.92 -12.03 -1.78
CA VAL A 184 -16.40 -12.62 -0.54
C VAL A 184 -17.37 -13.70 -0.07
N SER A 185 -16.86 -14.90 0.16
CA SER A 185 -17.65 -16.05 0.61
C SER A 185 -17.10 -16.65 1.89
N LEU A 186 -18.02 -17.11 2.74
CA LEU A 186 -17.74 -17.90 3.93
C LEU A 186 -18.03 -19.36 3.62
N THR A 187 -17.06 -20.23 3.86
CA THR A 187 -17.21 -21.68 3.70
C THR A 187 -17.21 -22.37 5.06
N ASP A 188 -17.96 -23.47 5.18
CA ASP A 188 -17.94 -24.31 6.37
C ASP A 188 -16.75 -25.29 6.38
N GLY A 189 -16.61 -26.09 7.44
CA GLY A 189 -15.53 -27.08 7.55
C GLY A 189 -15.57 -28.23 6.52
N GLN A 190 -16.58 -28.29 5.65
CA GLN A 190 -16.66 -29.21 4.51
C GLN A 190 -16.29 -28.52 3.18
N GLY A 191 -16.05 -27.20 3.21
CA GLY A 191 -15.75 -26.38 2.05
C GLY A 191 -16.99 -25.93 1.28
N GLU A 192 -18.20 -26.07 1.85
CA GLU A 192 -19.42 -25.56 1.21
C GLU A 192 -19.63 -24.09 1.55
N THR A 193 -19.93 -23.26 0.54
CA THR A 193 -20.28 -21.86 0.74
C THR A 193 -21.60 -21.74 1.50
N VAL A 194 -21.56 -21.09 2.66
CA VAL A 194 -22.74 -20.88 3.52
C VAL A 194 -23.25 -19.44 3.48
N GLN A 195 -22.38 -18.48 3.18
CA GLN A 195 -22.74 -17.07 2.95
C GLN A 195 -21.82 -16.48 1.88
N GLU A 196 -22.33 -15.52 1.13
CA GLU A 196 -21.58 -14.82 0.08
C GLU A 196 -22.15 -13.42 -0.10
N THR A 197 -21.27 -12.45 -0.35
CA THR A 197 -21.64 -11.11 -0.79
C THR A 197 -20.74 -10.69 -1.95
N THR A 198 -21.22 -9.73 -2.74
CA THR A 198 -20.46 -9.11 -3.81
C THR A 198 -20.63 -7.61 -3.74
N PHE A 199 -19.54 -6.87 -3.92
CA PHE A 199 -19.55 -5.42 -4.07
C PHE A 199 -18.61 -5.00 -5.19
N GLU A 200 -18.91 -3.86 -5.81
CA GLU A 200 -18.03 -3.21 -6.77
C GLU A 200 -17.30 -2.03 -6.12
N THR A 201 -16.06 -1.81 -6.55
CA THR A 201 -15.28 -0.63 -6.18
C THR A 201 -14.39 -0.21 -7.33
N GLU A 202 -14.34 1.09 -7.56
CA GLU A 202 -13.27 1.72 -8.32
C GLU A 202 -11.99 1.65 -7.48
N VAL A 203 -10.94 1.06 -8.04
CA VAL A 203 -9.66 0.90 -7.36
C VAL A 203 -8.80 2.14 -7.58
N PRO A 204 -8.21 2.74 -6.52
CA PRO A 204 -7.35 3.90 -6.66
C PRO A 204 -6.21 3.69 -7.68
N GLN A 205 -5.73 4.77 -8.30
CA GLN A 205 -4.59 4.69 -9.22
C GLN A 205 -3.32 4.21 -8.51
N ALA A 206 -2.44 3.53 -9.23
CA ALA A 206 -1.14 3.11 -8.69
C ALA A 206 -0.27 4.34 -8.40
N ALA A 207 0.24 4.43 -7.18
CA ALA A 207 1.11 5.55 -6.76
C ALA A 207 2.50 5.54 -7.45
N SER A 208 2.85 4.45 -8.15
CA SER A 208 4.15 4.29 -8.81
C SER A 208 4.23 4.99 -10.17
N GLY A 209 3.09 5.29 -10.81
CA GLY A 209 3.02 5.89 -12.15
C GLY A 209 3.44 4.96 -13.29
N TYR A 210 3.74 3.68 -13.02
CA TYR A 210 3.96 2.67 -14.05
C TYR A 210 2.65 2.12 -14.59
N ASP A 211 2.68 1.62 -15.82
CA ASP A 211 1.56 0.88 -16.40
C ASP A 211 1.23 -0.35 -15.54
N THR A 212 -0.05 -0.58 -15.33
CA THR A 212 -0.59 -1.68 -14.51
C THR A 212 -0.94 -2.89 -15.35
N THR A 213 -0.87 -2.77 -16.68
CA THR A 213 -1.05 -3.84 -17.65
C THR A 213 0.29 -4.18 -18.34
N LEU A 214 0.44 -5.43 -18.79
CA LEU A 214 1.68 -5.97 -19.39
C LEU A 214 1.65 -5.95 -20.92
#